data_AF-A0A5M3YXN6-F1
#
_entry.id   AF-A0A5M3YXN6-F1
#
_cell.length_a   1.000
_cell.length_b   1.000
_cell.length_c   1.000
_cell.angle_alpha   90.00
_cell.angle_beta   90.00
_cell.angle_gamma   90.00
#
_symmetry.space_group_name_H-M   'P 1'
#
loop_
_entity.id
_entity.type
_entity.pdbx_description
1 polymer ?
#
loop_
_entity_poly.entity_id
_entity_poly.type
_entity_poly.pdbx_seq_one_letter_code
_entity_poly.pdbx_strand_id
1 'polypeptide(L)'
;MLDTNRRVPLSIVAWGRSHIAHWAIFVPLEQGEPMGTVVHIGVPAKSGRFPPSTATPTYRKIYDYNMTHSGARRCFVIRNATATLSQVDMVGREVAERYRQEGYNIAIRNCQNFAYHVLARLNQLYPSNVPPEALTAVQRLGTASIYLGNRFDAQPVAQPPSTSSRSVRQRPRDFVID
;
A
#
# COMPACT_ATOMS: atom_id res chain seq x y z
N MET A 1 -20.89 -10.60 -11.54
CA MET A 1 -19.79 -11.20 -10.76
C MET A 1 -18.65 -10.19 -10.76
N LEU A 2 -17.95 -9.94 -9.64
CA LEU A 2 -16.81 -9.01 -9.67
C LEU A 2 -15.67 -9.62 -10.50
N ASP A 3 -15.19 -8.91 -11.52
CA ASP A 3 -13.91 -9.23 -12.15
C ASP A 3 -12.78 -8.74 -11.23
N THR A 4 -12.25 -9.65 -10.42
CA THR A 4 -11.15 -9.37 -9.48
C THR A 4 -9.79 -9.23 -10.16
N ASN A 5 -9.71 -9.42 -11.49
CA ASN A 5 -8.51 -9.40 -12.32
C ASN A 5 -8.45 -8.20 -13.29
N ARG A 6 -9.56 -7.48 -13.49
CA ARG A 6 -9.56 -6.16 -14.15
C ARG A 6 -8.68 -5.18 -13.37
N ARG A 7 -7.82 -4.43 -14.06
CA ARG A 7 -7.09 -3.30 -13.47
C ARG A 7 -7.97 -2.06 -13.47
N VAL A 8 -8.04 -1.36 -12.35
CA VAL A 8 -8.81 -0.12 -12.18
C VAL A 8 -7.97 0.94 -11.45
N PRO A 9 -8.27 2.24 -11.62
CA PRO A 9 -7.60 3.31 -10.87
C PRO A 9 -7.81 3.19 -9.36
N LEU A 10 -6.74 3.30 -8.59
CA LEU A 10 -6.79 3.24 -7.13
C LEU A 10 -7.12 4.61 -6.53
N SER A 11 -7.84 4.63 -5.42
CA SER A 11 -8.14 5.86 -4.67
C SER A 11 -7.92 5.68 -3.16
N ILE A 12 -7.50 6.75 -2.46
CA ILE A 12 -7.59 6.82 -1.00
C ILE A 12 -8.94 7.40 -0.60
N VAL A 13 -9.71 6.66 0.20
CA VAL A 13 -10.96 7.14 0.80
C VAL A 13 -10.72 7.45 2.27
N ALA A 14 -11.19 8.62 2.72
CA ALA A 14 -10.90 9.13 4.06
C ALA A 14 -12.15 9.63 4.82
N TRP A 15 -12.28 9.16 6.06
CA TRP A 15 -13.29 9.59 7.04
C TRP A 15 -12.63 10.48 8.10
N GLY A 16 -13.38 11.44 8.66
CA GLY A 16 -12.83 12.41 9.62
C GLY A 16 -12.08 13.59 8.97
N ARG A 17 -11.25 14.29 9.75
CA ARG A 17 -10.54 15.53 9.36
C ARG A 17 -9.04 15.42 9.61
N SER A 18 -8.23 16.07 8.76
CA SER A 18 -6.78 16.26 8.96
C SER A 18 -6.03 14.93 9.24
N HIS A 19 -5.04 14.97 10.14
CA HIS A 19 -4.11 13.91 10.52
C HIS A 19 -4.73 12.76 11.32
N ILE A 20 -5.92 12.92 11.91
CA ILE A 20 -6.67 11.83 12.57
C ILE A 20 -7.66 11.12 11.64
N ALA A 21 -7.62 11.40 10.33
CA ALA A 21 -8.55 10.79 9.39
C ALA A 21 -8.28 9.29 9.22
N HIS A 22 -9.33 8.47 9.34
CA HIS A 22 -9.24 7.05 8.98
C HIS A 22 -9.12 6.91 7.46
N TRP A 23 -8.21 6.08 6.97
CA TRP A 23 -7.95 5.88 5.53
C TRP A 23 -8.20 4.43 5.11
N ALA A 24 -8.67 4.26 3.88
CA ALA A 24 -8.75 2.98 3.16
C ALA A 24 -8.30 3.15 1.71
N ILE A 25 -7.84 2.07 1.09
CA ILE A 25 -7.69 1.98 -0.37
C ILE A 25 -9.04 1.52 -0.95
N PHE A 26 -9.54 2.25 -1.94
CA PHE A 26 -10.72 1.90 -2.72
C PHE A 26 -10.30 1.35 -4.09
N VAL A 27 -10.90 0.22 -4.44
CA VAL A 27 -10.81 -0.45 -5.73
C VAL A 27 -12.24 -0.45 -6.29
N PRO A 28 -12.59 0.44 -7.24
CA PRO A 28 -13.94 0.48 -7.80
C PRO A 28 -14.24 -0.80 -8.61
N LEU A 29 -15.51 -1.07 -8.91
CA LEU A 29 -15.88 -2.12 -9.86
C LEU A 29 -15.39 -1.76 -11.26
N GLU A 30 -15.67 -0.53 -11.70
CA GLU A 30 -15.25 0.02 -12.98
C GLU A 30 -14.65 1.43 -12.85
N GLN A 31 -13.94 1.90 -13.88
CA GLN A 31 -13.34 3.23 -13.87
C GLN A 31 -14.40 4.33 -13.79
N GLY A 32 -14.42 5.05 -12.67
CA GLY A 32 -15.35 6.16 -12.41
C GLY A 32 -16.57 5.78 -11.57
N GLU A 33 -16.75 4.51 -11.23
CA GLU A 33 -17.91 4.08 -10.43
C GLU A 33 -17.82 4.49 -8.94
N PRO A 34 -18.97 4.77 -8.31
CA PRO A 34 -19.05 4.98 -6.86
C PRO A 34 -19.01 3.67 -6.07
N MET A 35 -19.23 2.52 -6.70
CA MET A 35 -19.24 1.20 -6.08
C MET A 35 -17.91 0.46 -6.26
N GLY A 36 -17.58 -0.40 -5.30
CA GLY A 36 -16.34 -1.18 -5.33
C GLY A 36 -16.06 -1.93 -4.03
N THR A 37 -14.78 -2.14 -3.76
CA THR A 37 -14.29 -2.75 -2.52
C THR A 37 -13.34 -1.79 -1.82
N VAL A 38 -13.46 -1.63 -0.50
CA VAL A 38 -12.43 -0.94 0.31
C VAL A 38 -11.59 -1.91 1.14
N VAL A 39 -10.29 -1.62 1.22
CA VAL A 39 -9.29 -2.37 1.96
C VAL A 39 -8.59 -1.46 2.96
N HIS A 40 -8.60 -1.85 4.24
CA HIS A 40 -7.92 -1.14 5.33
C HIS A 40 -7.56 -2.07 6.49
N ILE A 41 -6.88 -1.52 7.50
CA ILE A 41 -6.82 -2.12 8.85
C ILE A 41 -7.73 -1.36 9.81
N GLY A 42 -8.25 -2.04 10.82
CA GLY A 42 -8.95 -1.41 11.94
C GLY A 42 -8.58 -2.09 13.25
N VAL A 43 -8.50 -1.31 14.33
CA VAL A 43 -8.42 -1.84 15.69
C VAL A 43 -9.82 -1.89 16.29
N PRO A 44 -10.21 -2.97 17.01
CA PRO A 44 -11.52 -3.05 17.64
C PRO A 44 -11.63 -1.99 18.76
N ALA A 45 -12.67 -1.15 18.68
CA ALA A 45 -12.98 -0.20 19.74
C ALA A 45 -13.50 -0.97 20.97
N LYS A 46 -12.68 -1.10 22.01
CA LYS A 46 -13.19 -1.36 23.37
C LYS A 46 -13.95 -0.12 23.87
N SER A 47 -14.77 -0.29 24.91
CA SER A 47 -15.57 0.74 25.56
C SER A 47 -14.70 1.83 26.22
N GLY A 48 -14.22 2.77 25.41
CA GLY A 48 -13.39 3.91 25.79
C GLY A 48 -13.10 4.79 24.56
N ARG A 49 -12.83 6.08 24.76
CA ARG A 49 -12.70 7.05 23.64
C ARG A 49 -11.50 6.82 22.72
N PHE A 50 -10.54 5.98 23.11
CA PHE A 50 -9.34 5.66 22.33
C PHE A 50 -9.03 4.16 22.41
N PRO A 51 -8.61 3.51 21.32
CA PRO A 51 -8.10 2.14 21.38
C PRO A 51 -6.78 2.11 22.15
N PRO A 52 -6.49 1.05 22.92
CA PRO A 52 -5.21 0.93 23.62
C PRO A 52 -4.06 0.83 22.61
N SER A 53 -2.88 1.33 23.01
CA SER A 53 -1.65 1.35 22.19
C SER A 53 -1.11 -0.03 21.79
N THR A 54 -1.69 -1.10 22.31
CA THR A 54 -1.36 -2.51 22.05
C THR A 54 -2.47 -3.27 21.31
N ALA A 55 -3.50 -2.58 20.81
CA ALA A 55 -4.60 -3.23 20.10
C ALA A 55 -4.14 -3.91 18.80
N THR A 56 -4.41 -5.21 18.67
CA THR A 56 -4.09 -5.99 17.45
C THR A 56 -4.83 -5.41 16.23
N PRO A 57 -4.12 -4.93 15.19
CA PRO A 57 -4.78 -4.44 13.99
C PRO A 57 -5.37 -5.61 13.22
N THR A 58 -6.63 -5.47 12.79
CA THR A 58 -7.32 -6.50 12.00
C THR A 58 -7.48 -6.02 10.57
N TYR A 59 -7.12 -6.86 9.60
CA TYR A 59 -7.40 -6.64 8.19
C TYR A 59 -8.91 -6.57 7.93
N ARG A 60 -9.34 -5.62 7.09
CA ARG A 60 -10.73 -5.40 6.69
C ARG A 60 -10.80 -5.19 5.18
N LYS A 61 -11.59 -6.03 4.52
CA LYS A 61 -12.01 -5.90 3.13
C LYS A 61 -13.54 -5.85 3.10
N ILE A 62 -14.11 -4.77 2.60
CA ILE A 62 -15.57 -4.54 2.56
C ILE A 62 -15.98 -4.47 1.09
N TYR A 63 -16.70 -5.49 0.63
CA TYR A 63 -17.30 -5.57 -0.70
C TYR A 63 -18.53 -4.66 -0.82
N ASP A 64 -18.97 -4.41 -2.06
CA ASP A 64 -20.15 -3.64 -2.42
C ASP A 64 -20.25 -2.26 -1.73
N TYR A 65 -19.07 -1.71 -1.44
CA TYR A 65 -18.90 -0.43 -0.78
C TYR A 65 -19.27 0.69 -1.75
N ASN A 66 -20.37 1.38 -1.45
CA ASN A 66 -20.79 2.56 -2.19
C ASN A 66 -20.24 3.84 -1.53
N MET A 67 -19.34 4.54 -2.23
CA MET A 67 -18.75 5.80 -1.80
C MET A 67 -19.79 6.84 -1.40
N THR A 68 -20.91 6.98 -2.13
CA THR A 68 -21.88 8.07 -1.90
C THR A 68 -22.64 7.94 -0.58
N HIS A 69 -22.83 6.71 -0.08
CA HIS A 69 -23.57 6.42 1.16
C HIS A 69 -22.63 6.14 2.36
N SER A 70 -21.31 6.19 2.15
CA SER A 70 -20.30 5.68 3.09
C SER A 70 -19.96 6.57 4.29
N GLY A 71 -20.44 7.81 4.32
CA GLY A 71 -19.99 8.85 5.26
C GLY A 71 -18.53 9.29 5.09
N ALA A 72 -17.82 8.81 4.07
CA ALA A 72 -16.49 9.30 3.72
C ALA A 72 -16.58 10.78 3.28
N ARG A 73 -15.60 11.59 3.72
CA ARG A 73 -15.63 13.05 3.49
C ARG A 73 -14.70 13.49 2.38
N ARG A 74 -13.79 12.63 1.95
CA ARG A 74 -12.78 12.89 0.91
C ARG A 74 -12.47 11.57 0.19
N CYS A 75 -12.38 11.63 -1.14
CA CYS A 75 -11.82 10.59 -1.97
C CYS A 75 -10.70 11.22 -2.81
N PHE A 76 -9.55 10.56 -2.91
CA PHE A 76 -8.38 11.04 -3.63
C PHE A 76 -7.95 9.98 -4.65
N VAL A 77 -8.23 10.22 -5.93
CA VAL A 77 -7.75 9.37 -7.01
C VAL A 77 -6.22 9.45 -7.08
N ILE A 78 -5.56 8.30 -6.97
CA ILE A 78 -4.10 8.21 -7.01
C ILE A 78 -3.69 8.18 -8.48
N ARG A 79 -3.27 9.34 -9.00
CA ARG A 79 -2.90 9.47 -10.42
C ARG A 79 -1.87 8.42 -10.83
N ASN A 80 -2.11 7.81 -11.98
CA ASN A 80 -1.29 6.76 -12.60
C ASN A 80 -1.15 5.46 -11.80
N ALA A 81 -1.85 5.29 -10.66
CA ALA A 81 -1.87 4.04 -9.91
C ALA A 81 -3.09 3.19 -10.30
N THR A 82 -2.83 1.99 -10.81
CA THR A 82 -3.84 0.97 -11.10
C THR A 82 -3.44 -0.35 -10.46
N ALA A 83 -4.42 -1.15 -10.06
CA ALA A 83 -4.22 -2.55 -9.67
C ALA A 83 -5.51 -3.34 -9.84
N THR A 84 -5.43 -4.66 -9.72
CA THR A 84 -6.60 -5.53 -9.59
C THR A 84 -7.00 -5.69 -8.12
N LEU A 85 -8.25 -6.06 -7.84
CA LEU A 85 -8.67 -6.33 -6.46
C LEU A 85 -7.88 -7.49 -5.84
N SER A 86 -7.49 -8.50 -6.63
CA SER A 86 -6.64 -9.60 -6.19
C SER A 86 -5.26 -9.10 -5.70
N GLN A 87 -4.62 -8.20 -6.46
CA GLN A 87 -3.33 -7.61 -6.07
C GLN A 87 -3.44 -6.79 -4.77
N VAL A 88 -4.50 -6.00 -4.62
CA VAL A 88 -4.72 -5.17 -3.42
C VAL A 88 -5.07 -6.02 -2.19
N ASP A 89 -5.84 -7.12 -2.35
CA ASP A 89 -6.16 -8.02 -1.23
C ASP A 89 -4.94 -8.82 -0.75
N MET A 90 -4.12 -9.31 -1.69
CA MET A 90 -2.87 -10.01 -1.39
C MET A 90 -1.89 -9.12 -0.61
N VAL A 91 -1.55 -7.96 -1.16
CA VAL A 91 -0.62 -7.02 -0.53
C VAL A 91 -1.21 -6.41 0.73
N GLY A 92 -2.52 -6.15 0.76
CA GLY A 92 -3.23 -5.69 1.95
C GLY A 92 -3.11 -6.64 3.13
N ARG A 93 -3.10 -7.95 2.89
CA ARG A 93 -2.89 -8.98 3.94
C ARG A 93 -1.44 -9.03 4.39
N GLU A 94 -0.48 -8.99 3.46
CA GLU A 94 0.96 -8.96 3.75
C GLU A 94 1.31 -7.80 4.70
N VAL A 95 0.88 -6.58 4.37
CA VAL A 95 1.14 -5.39 5.18
C VAL A 95 0.39 -5.42 6.52
N ALA A 96 -0.84 -5.96 6.56
CA ALA A 96 -1.61 -6.09 7.80
C ALA A 96 -1.02 -7.13 8.76
N GLU A 97 -0.50 -8.25 8.24
CA GLU A 97 0.16 -9.28 9.05
C GLU A 97 1.48 -8.76 9.64
N ARG A 98 2.28 -8.02 8.87
CA ARG A 98 3.45 -7.31 9.41
C ARG A 98 3.07 -6.38 10.57
N TYR A 99 2.01 -5.58 10.41
CA TYR A 99 1.51 -4.71 11.48
C TYR A 99 0.89 -5.46 12.67
N ARG A 100 0.44 -6.71 12.48
CA ARG A 100 0.01 -7.60 13.56
C ARG A 100 1.19 -8.05 14.43
N GLN A 101 2.35 -8.28 13.80
CA GLN A 101 3.59 -8.71 14.46
C GLN A 101 4.34 -7.55 15.12
N GLU A 102 4.46 -6.41 14.43
CA GLU A 102 5.12 -5.19 14.93
C GLU A 102 4.27 -4.38 15.92
N GLY A 103 2.98 -4.70 16.03
CA GLY A 103 1.99 -3.97 16.83
C GLY A 103 1.52 -2.67 16.16
N TYR A 104 0.22 -2.37 16.31
CA TYR A 104 -0.38 -1.12 15.86
C TYR A 104 0.23 0.07 16.63
N ASN A 105 0.52 1.16 15.93
CA ASN A 105 0.96 2.39 16.57
C ASN A 105 0.27 3.59 15.91
N ILE A 106 -0.51 4.35 16.68
CA ILE A 106 -1.31 5.47 16.15
C ILE A 106 -0.46 6.56 15.48
N ALA A 107 0.81 6.70 15.86
CA ALA A 107 1.73 7.68 15.28
C ALA A 107 2.45 7.18 14.02
N ILE A 108 2.88 5.91 13.96
CA ILE A 108 3.77 5.42 12.87
C ILE A 108 3.33 4.13 12.15
N ARG A 109 2.38 3.37 12.73
CA ARG A 109 1.83 2.13 12.14
C ARG A 109 0.31 2.14 12.25
N ASN A 110 -0.31 3.15 11.62
CA ASN A 110 -1.75 3.36 11.60
C ASN A 110 -2.37 3.05 10.22
N CYS A 111 -3.67 3.29 10.02
CA CYS A 111 -4.37 3.00 8.75
C CYS A 111 -3.88 3.84 7.54
N GLN A 112 -3.28 5.01 7.78
CA GLN A 112 -2.70 5.87 6.75
C GLN A 112 -1.34 5.32 6.32
N ASN A 113 -0.48 4.94 7.29
CA ASN A 113 0.77 4.23 7.03
C ASN A 113 0.51 2.88 6.33
N PHE A 114 -0.55 2.16 6.72
CA PHE A 114 -0.98 0.94 6.04
C PHE A 114 -1.31 1.18 4.56
N ALA A 115 -2.14 2.19 4.24
CA ALA A 115 -2.51 2.51 2.87
C ALA A 115 -1.27 2.93 2.03
N TYR A 116 -0.37 3.71 2.61
CA TYR A 116 0.91 4.05 1.99
C TYR A 116 1.78 2.80 1.74
N HIS A 117 1.91 1.90 2.72
CA HIS A 117 2.73 0.69 2.60
C HIS A 117 2.17 -0.34 1.60
N VAL A 118 0.85 -0.46 1.48
CA VAL A 118 0.24 -1.29 0.42
C VAL A 118 0.59 -0.74 -0.96
N LEU A 119 0.55 0.59 -1.15
CA LEU A 119 0.97 1.21 -2.42
C LEU A 119 2.48 1.05 -2.67
N ALA A 120 3.33 1.22 -1.65
CA ALA A 120 4.77 1.04 -1.77
C ALA A 120 5.12 -0.41 -2.15
N ARG A 121 4.42 -1.40 -1.59
CA ARG A 121 4.59 -2.81 -1.94
C ARG A 121 4.01 -3.16 -3.32
N LEU A 122 2.89 -2.55 -3.73
CA LEU A 122 2.40 -2.63 -5.11
C LEU A 122 3.38 -1.99 -6.12
N ASN A 123 4.08 -0.91 -5.76
CA ASN A 123 5.14 -0.31 -6.58
C ASN A 123 6.36 -1.24 -6.71
N GLN A 124 6.76 -1.93 -5.65
CA GLN A 124 7.84 -2.93 -5.71
C GLN A 124 7.50 -4.11 -6.65
N LEU A 125 6.26 -4.61 -6.59
CA LEU A 125 5.83 -5.78 -7.35
C LEU A 125 5.38 -5.44 -8.78
N TYR A 126 4.82 -4.25 -8.99
CA TYR A 126 4.17 -3.82 -10.23
C TYR A 126 4.48 -2.34 -10.56
N PRO A 127 5.77 -1.94 -10.72
CA PRO A 127 6.17 -0.54 -10.85
C PRO A 127 5.57 0.19 -12.06
N SER A 128 5.22 -0.55 -13.12
CA SER A 128 4.52 -0.02 -14.30
C SER A 128 3.02 0.23 -14.10
N ASN A 129 2.41 -0.37 -13.07
CA ASN A 129 1.00 -0.16 -12.72
C ASN A 129 0.83 0.83 -11.56
N VAL A 130 1.78 0.88 -10.62
CA VAL A 130 1.82 1.82 -9.49
C VAL A 130 3.22 2.47 -9.46
N PRO A 131 3.42 3.62 -10.12
CA PRO A 131 4.75 4.22 -10.28
C PRO A 131 5.14 5.12 -9.07
N PRO A 132 6.41 5.53 -8.92
CA PRO A 132 6.88 6.27 -7.74
C PRO A 132 6.17 7.61 -7.48
N GLU A 133 5.61 8.24 -8.51
CA GLU A 133 4.82 9.48 -8.42
C GLU A 133 3.51 9.25 -7.64
N ALA A 134 2.94 8.05 -7.68
CA ALA A 134 1.77 7.68 -6.88
C ALA A 134 2.10 7.67 -5.38
N LEU A 135 3.28 7.15 -5.01
CA LEU A 135 3.77 7.18 -3.63
C LEU A 135 4.00 8.62 -3.17
N THR A 136 4.64 9.42 -4.03
CA THR A 136 4.88 10.85 -3.80
C THR A 136 3.58 11.63 -3.62
N ALA A 137 2.54 11.32 -4.40
CA ALA A 137 1.22 11.93 -4.28
C ALA A 137 0.57 11.60 -2.93
N VAL A 138 0.62 10.34 -2.49
CA VAL A 138 0.02 9.91 -1.22
C VAL A 138 0.82 10.40 0.00
N GLN A 139 2.14 10.53 -0.09
CA GLN A 139 2.93 11.26 0.92
C GLN A 139 2.49 12.73 1.04
N ARG A 140 2.24 13.41 -0.09
CA ARG A 140 1.74 14.80 -0.13
C ARG A 140 0.29 14.95 0.37
N LEU A 141 -0.51 13.88 0.43
CA LEU A 141 -1.81 13.88 1.14
C LEU A 141 -1.68 14.01 2.67
N GLY A 142 -0.44 13.94 3.19
CA GLY A 142 0.00 14.87 4.23
C GLY A 142 -0.56 14.62 5.62
N THR A 143 -0.04 13.60 6.30
CA THR A 143 -0.14 13.48 7.75
C THR A 143 1.25 13.32 8.36
N ALA A 144 1.45 13.83 9.57
CA ALA A 144 2.70 13.66 10.30
C ALA A 144 3.06 12.17 10.47
N SER A 145 2.05 11.29 10.57
CA SER A 145 2.23 9.86 10.72
C SER A 145 2.92 9.19 9.52
N ILE A 146 2.56 9.54 8.28
CA ILE A 146 3.23 8.99 7.09
C ILE A 146 4.69 9.45 7.07
N TYR A 147 4.94 10.74 7.36
CA TYR A 147 6.30 11.29 7.39
C TYR A 147 7.19 10.66 8.47
N LEU A 148 6.65 10.47 9.68
CA LEU A 148 7.37 9.83 10.79
C LEU A 148 7.60 8.34 10.52
N GLY A 149 6.58 7.59 10.11
CA GLY A 149 6.69 6.17 9.76
C GLY A 149 7.78 5.93 8.71
N ASN A 150 7.78 6.71 7.63
CA ASN A 150 8.78 6.60 6.56
C ASN A 150 10.23 6.95 7.01
N ARG A 151 10.42 7.59 8.17
CA ARG A 151 11.74 7.82 8.77
C ARG A 151 12.17 6.74 9.77
N PHE A 152 11.23 6.08 10.44
CA PHE A 152 11.53 4.99 11.39
C PHE A 152 11.61 3.62 10.70
N ASP A 153 10.78 3.37 9.68
CA ASP A 153 10.78 2.15 8.87
C ASP A 153 11.90 2.15 7.79
N ALA A 154 12.88 3.06 7.91
CA ALA A 154 13.96 3.29 6.95
C ALA A 154 15.10 2.24 7.04
N GLN A 155 14.75 0.95 6.99
CA GLN A 155 15.73 -0.07 6.63
C GLN A 155 16.08 0.04 5.14
N PRO A 156 17.35 -0.25 4.74
CA PRO A 156 17.72 -0.27 3.33
C PRO A 156 16.98 -1.41 2.63
N VAL A 157 16.07 -1.06 1.72
CA VAL A 157 15.43 -2.04 0.84
C VAL A 157 16.53 -2.69 -0.01
N ALA A 158 16.78 -3.97 0.21
CA ALA A 158 17.80 -4.71 -0.51
C ALA A 158 17.54 -4.62 -2.01
N GLN A 159 18.46 -3.98 -2.74
CA GLN A 159 18.44 -4.03 -4.20
C GLN A 159 18.61 -5.49 -4.63
N PRO A 160 17.86 -6.00 -5.63
CA PRO A 160 18.20 -7.28 -6.23
C PRO A 160 19.64 -7.20 -6.75
N PRO A 161 20.44 -8.27 -6.61
CA PRO A 161 21.85 -8.23 -6.98
C PRO A 161 21.96 -7.85 -8.45
N SER A 162 22.69 -6.77 -8.74
CA SER A 162 22.93 -6.35 -10.11
C SER A 162 23.67 -7.47 -10.84
N THR A 163 23.03 -8.04 -11.86
CA THR A 163 23.65 -9.01 -12.76
C THR A 163 24.74 -8.30 -13.53
N SER A 164 25.95 -8.32 -12.97
CA SER A 164 27.11 -7.67 -13.56
C SER A 164 27.43 -8.35 -14.89
N SER A 165 27.25 -7.60 -15.97
CA SER A 165 27.49 -8.05 -17.35
C SER A 165 28.97 -8.41 -17.52
N ARG A 166 29.33 -9.67 -17.23
CA ARG A 166 30.71 -10.14 -17.28
C ARG A 166 31.20 -10.07 -18.73
N SER A 167 31.98 -9.03 -19.03
CA SER A 167 32.36 -8.73 -20.40
C SER A 167 33.24 -9.84 -20.99
N VAL A 168 32.91 -10.24 -22.22
CA VAL A 168 33.70 -11.21 -22.98
C VAL A 168 34.99 -10.54 -23.43
N ARG A 169 36.07 -10.69 -22.64
CA ARG A 169 37.43 -10.48 -23.15
C ARG A 169 37.90 -11.74 -23.85
N GLN A 170 38.31 -11.60 -25.11
CA GLN A 170 38.87 -12.68 -25.91
C GLN A 170 40.40 -12.71 -25.79
N ARG A 171 40.96 -13.94 -25.72
CA ARG A 171 42.29 -14.33 -26.28
C ARG A 171 43.53 -13.71 -25.59
N PRO A 172 44.77 -14.21 -25.83
CA PRO A 172 45.24 -15.16 -26.86
C PRO A 172 45.52 -16.59 -26.37
N ARG A 173 46.24 -17.35 -27.21
CA ARG A 173 46.68 -18.76 -27.05
C ARG A 173 48.03 -18.84 -26.33
N ASP A 174 48.32 -20.03 -25.78
CA ASP A 174 49.59 -20.79 -25.82
C ASP A 174 49.41 -22.01 -24.87
N PHE A 175 50.04 -23.18 -24.99
CA PHE A 175 50.57 -23.94 -26.14
C PHE A 175 50.56 -25.44 -25.71
N VAL A 176 50.94 -26.37 -26.59
CA VAL A 176 51.36 -27.74 -26.20
C VAL A 176 52.69 -27.66 -25.40
N ILE A 177 53.17 -28.64 -24.61
CA ILE A 177 53.01 -30.11 -24.60
C ILE A 177 52.69 -30.54 -23.15
N ASP A 178 51.87 -31.57 -22.89
CA ASP A 178 51.08 -32.43 -23.80
C ASP A 178 49.61 -31.96 -23.94
#